data_AF-A0A4Q1ZTL6-F1
#
_entry.id   AF-A0A4Q1ZTL6-F1
#
_cell.length_a   1.000
_cell.length_b   1.000
_cell.length_c   1.000
_cell.angle_alpha   90.00
_cell.angle_beta   90.00
_cell.angle_gamma   90.00
#
_symmetry.space_group_name_H-M   'P 1'
#
loop_
_entity.id
_entity.type
_entity.pdbx_description
1 polymer ?
#
loop_
_entity_poly.entity_id
_entity_poly.type
_entity_poly.pdbx_seq_one_letter_code
_entity_poly.pdbx_strand_id
1 'polypeptide(L)'
;MPSRPFPAAALILALAACQPVSHPLVPPPGLTEAPPGAPPGTCWGKQVSPAVVETVTEQVQTAPAVTAADGRIVTPARYATETRQSIVEERRVRWIETPCPQDRTPDFIASLQRALMARGLHAGPVTGRMDARTRQAVRRYQTEHGLDSNILSLASARALGLVALPRPE
;
A
#
# COMPACT_ATOMS: atom_id res chain seq x y z
N MET A 1 -46.22 8.31 76.60
CA MET A 1 -44.93 8.54 75.91
C MET A 1 -44.86 7.61 74.71
N PRO A 2 -44.68 8.12 73.49
CA PRO A 2 -44.97 7.42 72.24
C PRO A 2 -43.75 6.66 71.68
N SER A 3 -43.96 5.44 71.19
CA SER A 3 -43.00 4.70 70.37
C SER A 3 -43.34 4.88 68.89
N ARG A 4 -42.36 5.36 68.14
CA ARG A 4 -42.44 5.81 66.73
C ARG A 4 -42.43 4.62 65.75
N PRO A 5 -43.10 4.72 64.58
CA PRO A 5 -42.95 3.76 63.50
C PRO A 5 -41.67 4.02 62.69
N PHE A 6 -40.93 2.96 62.36
CA PHE A 6 -39.74 2.99 61.49
C PHE A 6 -40.17 2.95 60.00
N PRO A 7 -39.64 3.82 59.13
CA PRO A 7 -39.88 3.74 57.69
C PRO A 7 -38.93 2.74 57.03
N ALA A 8 -39.48 1.85 56.19
CA ALA A 8 -38.73 0.94 55.34
C ALA A 8 -38.00 1.73 54.24
N ALA A 9 -36.67 1.73 54.28
CA ALA A 9 -35.82 2.31 53.26
C ALA A 9 -35.74 1.36 52.05
N ALA A 10 -36.28 1.79 50.91
CA ALA A 10 -36.16 1.10 49.63
C ALA A 10 -34.72 1.27 49.09
N LEU A 11 -33.99 0.15 49.02
CA LEU A 11 -32.63 0.07 48.49
C LEU A 11 -32.70 -0.07 46.96
N ILE A 12 -32.42 1.02 46.23
CA ILE A 12 -32.37 1.04 44.76
C ILE A 12 -30.97 0.55 44.33
N LEU A 13 -30.88 -0.68 43.81
CA LEU A 13 -29.68 -1.20 43.14
C LEU A 13 -29.50 -0.49 41.78
N ALA A 14 -28.54 0.42 41.69
CA ALA A 14 -28.10 0.98 40.41
C ALA A 14 -27.11 0.03 39.73
N LEU A 15 -27.60 -0.75 38.75
CA LEU A 15 -26.76 -1.52 37.84
C LEU A 15 -26.04 -0.55 36.87
N ALA A 16 -24.79 -0.23 37.16
CA ALA A 16 -23.90 0.46 36.23
C ALA A 16 -23.46 -0.54 35.14
N ALA A 17 -24.13 -0.51 33.99
CA ALA A 17 -23.72 -1.29 32.81
C ALA A 17 -22.49 -0.65 32.16
N CYS A 18 -21.41 -1.43 32.00
CA CYS A 18 -20.29 -1.05 31.15
C CYS A 18 -20.78 -0.90 29.70
N GLN A 19 -20.77 0.32 29.18
CA GLN A 19 -21.01 0.56 27.75
C GLN A 19 -19.72 0.21 26.98
N PRO A 20 -19.77 -0.65 25.95
CA PRO A 20 -18.64 -0.83 25.06
C PRO A 20 -18.41 0.48 24.31
N VAL A 21 -17.28 1.13 24.59
CA VAL A 21 -16.83 2.29 23.82
C VAL A 21 -16.41 1.79 22.44
N SER A 22 -17.27 1.98 21.45
CA SER A 22 -16.95 1.77 20.04
C SER A 22 -15.95 2.84 19.60
N HIS A 23 -14.65 2.57 19.75
CA HIS A 23 -13.64 3.35 19.03
C HIS A 23 -13.72 2.98 17.55
N PRO A 24 -13.79 3.95 16.62
CA PRO A 24 -13.64 3.65 15.21
C PRO A 24 -12.26 3.03 15.00
N LEU A 25 -12.25 1.77 14.59
CA LEU A 25 -11.03 1.01 14.32
C LEU A 25 -10.41 1.58 13.05
N VAL A 26 -9.53 2.57 13.16
CA VAL A 26 -8.68 2.98 12.04
C VAL A 26 -7.63 1.88 11.86
N PRO A 27 -7.68 1.09 10.78
CA PRO A 27 -6.70 0.03 10.59
C PRO A 27 -5.28 0.63 10.43
N PRO A 28 -4.24 -0.02 10.95
CA PRO A 28 -2.87 0.43 10.77
C PRO A 28 -2.51 0.59 9.28
N PRO A 29 -1.66 1.56 8.92
CA PRO A 29 -1.26 1.81 7.54
C PRO A 29 -0.61 0.56 6.94
N GLY A 30 -1.35 -0.13 6.08
CA GLY A 30 -0.97 -1.48 5.70
C GLY A 30 -2.16 -2.38 5.38
N LEU A 31 -3.21 -2.31 6.22
CA LEU A 31 -4.38 -3.19 6.18
C LEU A 31 -5.61 -2.59 5.48
N THR A 32 -5.53 -1.34 5.00
CA THR A 32 -6.59 -0.73 4.21
C THR A 32 -6.69 -1.44 2.85
N GLU A 33 -7.91 -1.78 2.42
CA GLU A 33 -8.18 -2.49 1.15
C GLU A 33 -8.37 -1.52 -0.03
N ALA A 34 -8.41 -0.21 0.24
CA ALA A 34 -8.63 0.86 -0.73
C ALA A 34 -7.88 2.17 -0.35
N PRO A 35 -7.65 3.09 -1.30
CA PRO A 35 -7.11 4.42 -0.99
C PRO A 35 -8.09 5.24 -0.13
N PRO A 36 -7.59 6.22 0.66
CA PRO A 36 -8.45 7.17 1.36
C PRO A 36 -9.42 7.88 0.39
N GLY A 37 -10.71 7.90 0.72
CA GLY A 37 -11.75 8.55 -0.10
C GLY A 37 -12.20 7.75 -1.33
N ALA A 38 -11.87 6.45 -1.43
CA ALA A 38 -12.37 5.59 -2.49
C ALA A 38 -13.91 5.59 -2.58
N PRO A 39 -14.51 5.75 -3.77
CA PRO A 39 -15.96 5.69 -3.94
C PRO A 39 -16.54 4.33 -3.49
N PRO A 40 -17.76 4.29 -2.92
CA PRO A 40 -18.39 3.04 -2.51
C PRO A 40 -18.58 2.11 -3.71
N GLY A 41 -18.41 0.80 -3.47
CA GLY A 41 -18.55 -0.22 -4.51
C GLY A 41 -17.35 -0.35 -5.47
N THR A 42 -16.28 0.42 -5.28
CA THR A 42 -15.03 0.26 -6.04
C THR A 42 -14.07 -0.70 -5.33
N CYS A 43 -13.29 -1.45 -6.12
CA CYS A 43 -12.30 -2.38 -5.61
C CYS A 43 -10.90 -1.96 -6.04
N TRP A 44 -9.93 -2.16 -5.15
CA TRP A 44 -8.58 -1.64 -5.31
C TRP A 44 -7.53 -2.71 -5.02
N GLY A 45 -6.51 -2.75 -5.85
CA GLY A 45 -5.30 -3.51 -5.62
C GLY A 45 -4.20 -2.60 -5.09
N LYS A 46 -3.36 -3.15 -4.20
CA LYS A 46 -2.25 -2.43 -3.59
C LYS A 46 -0.92 -2.95 -4.15
N GLN A 47 -0.18 -2.11 -4.85
CA GLN A 47 1.18 -2.40 -5.26
C GLN A 47 2.15 -1.63 -4.36
N VAL A 48 3.02 -2.37 -3.67
CA VAL A 48 4.01 -1.79 -2.76
C VAL A 48 5.39 -1.88 -3.41
N SER A 49 6.05 -0.74 -3.57
CA SER A 49 7.47 -0.66 -3.90
C SER A 49 8.25 -0.52 -2.58
N PRO A 50 9.20 -1.44 -2.28
CA PRO A 50 9.96 -1.38 -1.04
C PRO A 50 10.87 -0.16 -1.02
N ALA A 51 11.28 0.25 0.19
CA ALA A 51 12.34 1.25 0.32
C ALA A 51 13.69 0.63 -0.08
N VAL A 52 14.54 1.42 -0.73
CA VAL A 52 15.94 1.07 -1.01
C VAL A 52 16.81 1.77 0.01
N VAL A 53 17.53 0.98 0.81
CA VAL A 53 18.45 1.47 1.84
C VAL A 53 19.86 1.13 1.41
N GLU A 54 20.73 2.14 1.44
CA GLU A 54 22.15 1.99 1.13
C GLU A 54 23.00 2.29 2.37
N THR A 55 24.11 1.57 2.49
CA THR A 55 25.13 1.87 3.49
C THR A 55 26.12 2.86 2.89
N VAL A 56 26.08 4.09 3.39
CA VAL A 56 26.92 5.19 2.90
C VAL A 56 28.12 5.33 3.84
N THR A 57 29.33 5.28 3.29
CA THR A 57 30.58 5.50 4.00
C THR A 57 31.21 6.81 3.52
N GLU A 58 31.39 7.77 4.43
CA GLU A 58 31.92 9.10 4.14
C GLU A 58 33.17 9.39 4.98
N GLN A 59 34.12 10.16 4.41
CA GLN A 59 35.22 10.73 5.17
C GLN A 59 34.81 12.11 5.67
N VAL A 60 34.51 12.21 6.96
CA VAL A 60 34.15 13.47 7.60
C VAL A 60 35.41 14.12 8.15
N GLN A 61 35.66 15.37 7.78
CA GLN A 61 36.77 16.13 8.35
C GLN A 61 36.48 16.45 9.82
N THR A 62 37.31 15.95 10.72
CA THR A 62 37.16 16.18 12.16
C THR A 62 38.03 17.33 12.65
N ALA A 63 39.10 17.66 11.92
CA ALA A 63 39.89 18.85 12.16
C ALA A 63 40.45 19.44 10.85
N PRO A 64 40.40 20.76 10.66
CA PRO A 64 41.02 21.43 9.52
C PRO A 64 42.54 21.37 9.59
N ALA A 65 43.19 21.56 8.43
CA ALA A 65 44.63 21.75 8.40
C ALA A 65 44.98 23.11 9.03
N VAL A 66 46.09 23.18 9.77
CA VAL A 66 46.63 24.43 10.31
C VAL A 66 47.71 24.93 9.37
N THR A 67 47.60 26.19 8.95
CA THR A 67 48.54 26.87 8.05
C THR A 67 49.28 27.99 8.78
N ALA A 68 50.56 28.19 8.44
CA ALA A 68 51.35 29.33 8.89
C ALA A 68 51.02 30.59 8.07
N ALA A 69 51.48 31.76 8.52
CA ALA A 69 51.22 33.05 7.87
C ALA A 69 51.78 33.16 6.44
N ASP A 70 52.77 32.33 6.10
CA ASP A 70 53.38 32.20 4.76
C ASP A 70 52.62 31.20 3.86
N GLY A 71 51.52 30.62 4.33
CA GLY A 71 50.70 29.64 3.59
C GLY A 71 51.20 28.20 3.70
N ARG A 72 52.27 27.90 4.45
CA ARG A 72 52.77 26.53 4.62
C ARG A 72 51.89 25.74 5.59
N ILE A 73 51.50 24.50 5.22
CA ILE A 73 50.76 23.60 6.12
C ILE A 73 51.69 23.16 7.27
N VAL A 74 51.25 23.45 8.50
CA VAL A 74 51.92 23.08 9.76
C VAL A 74 51.37 21.75 10.28
N THR A 75 50.05 21.58 10.23
CA THR A 75 49.38 20.35 10.65
C THR A 75 48.38 19.95 9.56
N PRO A 76 48.43 18.72 9.02
CA PRO A 76 47.46 18.28 8.03
C PRO A 76 46.07 18.13 8.65
N ALA A 77 45.04 18.20 7.80
CA ALA A 77 43.68 17.91 8.19
C ALA A 77 43.54 16.47 8.71
N ARG A 78 42.62 16.26 9.65
CA ARG A 78 42.25 14.93 10.16
C ARG A 78 40.85 14.59 9.71
N TYR A 79 40.64 13.32 9.37
CA TYR A 79 39.38 12.78 8.89
C TYR A 79 38.99 11.56 9.72
N ALA A 80 37.69 11.35 9.86
CA ALA A 80 37.12 10.13 10.40
C ALA A 80 36.23 9.48 9.34
N THR A 81 36.20 8.15 9.34
CA THR A 81 35.29 7.39 8.48
C THR A 81 33.98 7.19 9.22
N GLU A 82 32.90 7.74 8.70
CA GLU A 82 31.55 7.54 9.22
C GLU A 82 30.77 6.61 8.28
N THR A 83 30.05 5.65 8.84
CA THR A 83 29.17 4.75 8.09
C THR A 83 27.75 4.89 8.60
N ARG A 84 26.81 5.19 7.71
CA ARG A 84 25.39 5.34 8.05
C ARG A 84 24.47 4.65 7.06
N GLN A 85 23.30 4.26 7.52
CA GLN A 85 22.22 3.80 6.65
C GLN A 85 21.49 5.03 6.09
N SER A 86 21.35 5.10 4.77
CA SER A 86 20.63 6.16 4.07
C SER A 86 19.49 5.54 3.27
N ILE A 87 18.27 6.05 3.45
CA ILE A 87 17.12 5.66 2.61
C ILE A 87 17.25 6.45 1.31
N VAL A 88 17.64 5.77 0.23
CA VAL A 88 17.85 6.39 -1.09
C VAL A 88 16.53 6.46 -1.87
N GLU A 89 15.69 5.44 -1.70
CA GLU A 89 14.33 5.45 -2.24
C GLU A 89 13.35 5.11 -1.15
N GLU A 90 12.36 5.97 -0.97
CA GLU A 90 11.29 5.75 -0.02
C GLU A 90 10.32 4.66 -0.49
N ARG A 91 9.75 3.95 0.48
CA ARG A 91 8.67 2.99 0.22
C ARG A 91 7.48 3.73 -0.38
N ARG A 92 6.97 3.25 -1.52
CA ARG A 92 5.77 3.82 -2.16
C ARG A 92 4.66 2.80 -2.28
N VAL A 93 3.43 3.26 -2.04
CA VAL A 93 2.20 2.49 -2.27
C VAL A 93 1.48 3.08 -3.47
N ARG A 94 1.24 2.26 -4.49
CA ARG A 94 0.39 2.59 -5.63
C ARG A 94 -0.92 1.83 -5.52
N TRP A 95 -2.02 2.57 -5.47
CA TRP A 95 -3.38 2.03 -5.53
C TRP A 95 -3.81 1.90 -6.99
N ILE A 96 -4.40 0.76 -7.33
CA ILE A 96 -4.83 0.43 -8.68
C ILE A 96 -6.28 -0.03 -8.62
N GLU A 97 -7.20 0.77 -9.14
CA GLU A 97 -8.59 0.36 -9.26
C GLU A 97 -8.66 -0.88 -10.16
N THR A 98 -9.47 -1.86 -9.76
CA THR A 98 -9.40 -3.20 -10.33
C THR A 98 -10.80 -3.84 -10.27
N PRO A 99 -11.18 -4.74 -11.20
CA PRO A 99 -12.50 -5.39 -11.14
C PRO A 99 -12.73 -6.05 -9.78
N CYS A 100 -13.94 -6.01 -9.25
CA CYS A 100 -14.16 -6.57 -7.91
C CYS A 100 -14.01 -8.11 -7.90
N PRO A 101 -13.61 -8.73 -6.78
CA PRO A 101 -13.37 -10.18 -6.72
C PRO A 101 -14.55 -11.03 -7.21
N GLN A 102 -15.78 -10.62 -6.91
CA GLN A 102 -17.00 -11.30 -7.36
C GLN A 102 -17.18 -11.29 -8.89
N ASP A 103 -16.65 -10.27 -9.58
CA ASP A 103 -16.73 -10.14 -11.03
C ASP A 103 -15.58 -10.85 -11.74
N ARG A 104 -14.52 -11.25 -11.00
CA ARG A 104 -13.37 -11.99 -11.53
C ARG A 104 -13.60 -13.50 -11.52
N THR A 105 -14.71 -13.91 -12.13
CA THR A 105 -15.04 -15.32 -12.28
C THR A 105 -14.01 -16.05 -13.16
N PRO A 106 -13.98 -17.39 -13.14
CA PRO A 106 -13.13 -18.15 -14.05
C PRO A 106 -13.37 -17.82 -15.53
N ASP A 107 -14.63 -17.57 -15.93
CA ASP A 107 -14.97 -17.19 -17.30
C ASP A 107 -14.47 -15.79 -17.68
N PHE A 108 -14.51 -14.85 -16.73
CA PHE A 108 -13.88 -13.53 -16.89
C PHE A 108 -12.38 -13.69 -17.13
N ILE A 109 -11.71 -14.51 -16.31
CA ILE A 109 -10.27 -14.74 -16.42
C ILE A 109 -9.93 -15.50 -17.72
N ALA A 110 -10.77 -16.44 -18.16
CA ALA A 110 -10.60 -17.13 -19.43
C ALA A 110 -10.72 -16.16 -20.61
N SER A 111 -11.65 -15.20 -20.53
CA SER A 111 -11.79 -14.12 -21.52
C SER A 111 -10.60 -13.17 -21.51
N LEU A 112 -10.06 -12.82 -20.33
CA LEU A 112 -8.80 -12.10 -20.19
C LEU A 112 -7.63 -12.83 -20.86
N GLN A 113 -7.47 -14.13 -20.57
CA GLN A 113 -6.41 -14.95 -21.17
C GLN A 113 -6.54 -14.97 -22.70
N ARG A 114 -7.74 -15.16 -23.25
CA ARG A 114 -7.99 -15.08 -24.71
C ARG A 114 -7.64 -13.71 -25.29
N ALA A 115 -8.04 -12.63 -24.62
CA ALA A 115 -7.74 -11.27 -25.06
C ALA A 115 -6.23 -10.97 -25.07
N LEU A 116 -5.48 -11.49 -24.09
CA LEU A 116 -4.03 -11.38 -24.02
C LEU A 116 -3.33 -12.30 -25.05
N MET A 117 -3.85 -13.50 -25.31
CA MET A 117 -3.37 -14.40 -26.35
C MET A 117 -3.50 -13.79 -27.74
N ALA A 118 -4.65 -13.16 -28.04
CA ALA A 118 -4.89 -12.47 -29.31
C ALA A 118 -3.88 -11.34 -29.58
N ARG A 119 -3.23 -10.82 -28.53
CA ARG A 119 -2.18 -9.80 -28.59
C ARG A 119 -0.76 -10.38 -28.52
N GLY A 120 -0.61 -11.71 -28.49
CA GLY A 120 0.68 -12.37 -28.36
C GLY A 120 1.32 -12.28 -26.97
N LEU A 121 0.56 -11.85 -25.94
CA LEU A 121 1.09 -11.59 -24.60
C LEU A 121 0.93 -12.77 -23.64
N HIS A 122 0.06 -13.72 -23.96
CA HIS A 122 -0.18 -14.93 -23.18
C HIS A 122 -0.05 -16.18 -24.06
N ALA A 123 0.53 -17.24 -23.51
CA ALA A 123 0.75 -18.51 -24.21
C ALA A 123 0.29 -19.70 -23.37
N GLY A 124 -0.09 -20.79 -24.05
CA GLY A 124 -0.58 -22.01 -23.41
C GLY A 124 -2.10 -22.02 -23.21
N PRO A 125 -2.62 -22.93 -22.35
CA PRO A 125 -4.05 -23.17 -22.23
C PRO A 125 -4.78 -22.03 -21.53
N VAL A 126 -6.04 -21.82 -21.93
CA VAL A 126 -6.99 -20.95 -21.22
C VAL A 126 -7.50 -21.71 -20.01
N THR A 127 -6.97 -21.39 -18.83
CA THR A 127 -7.26 -22.10 -17.56
C THR A 127 -8.37 -21.44 -16.75
N GLY A 128 -8.73 -20.19 -17.04
CA GLY A 128 -9.65 -19.40 -16.19
C GLY A 128 -9.08 -19.08 -14.81
N ARG A 129 -7.77 -19.25 -14.61
CA ARG A 129 -7.09 -19.01 -13.33
C ARG A 129 -6.16 -17.82 -13.44
N MET A 130 -6.25 -16.90 -12.50
CA MET A 130 -5.31 -15.78 -12.37
C MET A 130 -4.00 -16.31 -11.77
N ASP A 131 -3.23 -17.06 -12.57
CA ASP A 131 -1.96 -17.66 -12.20
C ASP A 131 -0.76 -16.73 -12.49
N ALA A 132 0.46 -17.19 -12.21
CA ALA A 132 1.68 -16.41 -12.43
C ALA A 132 1.86 -16.02 -13.90
N ARG A 133 1.52 -16.91 -14.83
CA ARG A 133 1.62 -16.66 -16.28
C ARG A 133 0.62 -15.59 -16.72
N THR A 134 -0.62 -15.68 -16.26
CA THR A 134 -1.68 -14.71 -16.54
C THR A 134 -1.32 -13.35 -15.97
N ARG A 135 -0.83 -13.29 -14.72
CA ARG A 135 -0.35 -12.05 -14.09
C ARG A 135 0.84 -11.43 -14.84
N GLN A 136 1.76 -12.23 -15.35
CA GLN A 136 2.87 -11.74 -16.15
C GLN A 136 2.38 -11.16 -17.48
N ALA A 137 1.44 -11.81 -18.15
CA ALA A 137 0.83 -11.32 -19.38
C ALA A 137 0.07 -10.00 -19.16
N VAL A 138 -0.68 -9.91 -18.06
CA VAL A 138 -1.31 -8.65 -17.60
C VAL A 138 -0.26 -7.56 -17.42
N ARG A 139 0.85 -7.84 -16.72
CA ARG A 139 1.92 -6.86 -16.53
C ARG A 139 2.47 -6.36 -17.87
N ARG A 140 2.77 -7.26 -18.81
CA ARG A 140 3.29 -6.87 -20.14
C ARG A 140 2.31 -5.95 -20.87
N TYR A 141 1.03 -6.32 -20.91
CA TYR A 141 -0.03 -5.49 -21.51
C TYR A 141 -0.08 -4.09 -20.89
N GLN A 142 -0.03 -4.01 -19.56
CA GLN A 142 -0.16 -2.76 -18.83
C GLN A 142 1.09 -1.89 -18.93
N THR A 143 2.29 -2.48 -19.00
CA THR A 143 3.55 -1.75 -19.16
C THR A 143 3.57 -0.96 -20.47
N GLU A 144 3.05 -1.52 -21.56
CA GLU A 144 2.90 -0.81 -22.84
C GLU A 144 1.98 0.42 -22.73
N HIS A 145 1.11 0.44 -21.72
CA HIS A 145 0.18 1.53 -21.43
C HIS A 145 0.61 2.36 -20.19
N GLY A 146 1.88 2.30 -19.81
CA GLY A 146 2.45 3.11 -18.73
C GLY A 146 2.19 2.61 -17.30
N LEU A 147 1.60 1.43 -17.12
CA LEU A 147 1.35 0.82 -15.82
C LEU A 147 2.16 -0.46 -15.62
N ASP A 148 3.29 -0.36 -14.92
CA ASP A 148 4.03 -1.53 -14.47
C ASP A 148 3.37 -2.19 -13.24
N SER A 149 2.40 -3.08 -13.48
CA SER A 149 1.72 -3.84 -12.42
C SER A 149 1.26 -5.22 -12.88
N ASN A 150 1.28 -6.21 -11.98
CA ASN A 150 0.68 -7.52 -12.21
C ASN A 150 -0.80 -7.61 -11.76
N ILE A 151 -1.36 -6.52 -11.24
CA ILE A 151 -2.77 -6.38 -10.88
C ILE A 151 -3.52 -5.88 -12.11
N LEU A 152 -4.58 -6.58 -12.53
CA LEU A 152 -5.41 -6.13 -13.65
C LEU A 152 -6.16 -4.84 -13.27
N SER A 153 -5.73 -3.71 -13.81
CA SER A 153 -6.43 -2.44 -13.63
C SER A 153 -7.80 -2.45 -14.30
N LEU A 154 -8.76 -1.74 -13.71
CA LEU A 154 -10.10 -1.57 -14.26
C LEU A 154 -10.05 -0.90 -15.63
N ALA A 155 -9.14 0.07 -15.80
CA ALA A 155 -8.87 0.70 -17.09
C ALA A 155 -8.41 -0.31 -18.16
N SER A 156 -7.49 -1.22 -17.82
CA SER A 156 -7.05 -2.27 -18.75
C SER A 156 -8.13 -3.29 -19.03
N ALA A 157 -8.93 -3.67 -18.03
CA ALA A 157 -10.07 -4.57 -18.22
C ALA A 157 -11.10 -3.96 -19.20
N ARG A 158 -11.37 -2.66 -19.09
CA ARG A 158 -12.20 -1.91 -20.03
C ARG A 158 -11.59 -1.86 -21.43
N ALA A 159 -10.30 -1.54 -21.55
CA ALA A 159 -9.59 -1.48 -22.83
C ALA A 159 -9.54 -2.85 -23.55
N LEU A 160 -9.54 -3.95 -22.80
CA LEU A 160 -9.63 -5.32 -23.32
C LEU A 160 -11.06 -5.77 -23.62
N GLY A 161 -12.08 -4.93 -23.37
CA GLY A 161 -13.49 -5.24 -23.59
C GLY A 161 -14.10 -6.20 -22.57
N LEU A 162 -13.47 -6.38 -21.41
CA LEU A 162 -13.92 -7.29 -20.36
C LEU A 162 -14.91 -6.64 -19.38
N VAL A 163 -14.90 -5.32 -19.30
CA VAL A 163 -15.78 -4.53 -18.43
C VAL A 163 -16.41 -3.42 -19.26
N ALA A 164 -17.71 -3.20 -19.07
CA ALA A 164 -18.44 -2.15 -19.77
C ALA A 164 -17.86 -0.76 -19.45
N LEU A 165 -17.86 0.12 -20.46
CA LEU A 165 -17.55 1.53 -20.26
C LEU A 165 -18.75 2.23 -19.62
N PRO A 166 -18.52 3.13 -18.64
CA PRO A 166 -19.58 4.01 -18.18
C PRO A 166 -20.08 4.85 -19.35
N ARG A 167 -21.39 5.03 -19.43
CA ARG A 167 -22.00 5.90 -20.45
C ARG A 167 -21.69 7.35 -20.06
N PRO A 168 -21.18 8.20 -20.97
CA PRO A 168 -21.07 9.63 -20.69
C PRO A 168 -22.48 10.18 -20.45
N GLU A 169 -22.61 11.05 -19.44
CA GLU A 169 -23.84 11.83 -19.20
C GLU A 169 -23.98 12.95 -20.23
#